data_AF-A0A8R2BB70-F1
#
_entry.id   AF-A0A8R2BB70-F1
#
_cell.length_a   1.000
_cell.length_b   1.000
_cell.length_c   1.000
_cell.angle_alpha   90.00
_cell.angle_beta   90.00
_cell.angle_gamma   90.00
#
_symmetry.space_group_name_H-M   'P 1'
#
loop_
_entity.id
_entity.type
_entity.pdbx_description
1 polymer ?
#
loop_
_entity_poly.entity_id
_entity_poly.type
_entity_poly.pdbx_seq_one_letter_code
_entity_poly.pdbx_strand_id
1 'polypeptide(L)'
;KIKLTDPTIENSSPSKNDLNIKTPETSETCIPSSSFTSVNIRTNDIICFVNRVLSHSEIHTVINNIWTPDIAFNFPIHKNFDKNKKGQTSKFQFNWLLRWRWLAYSEKEDGAFCKLCVAFSKSEGGINGQKLGALVINKFDNWKHAIETFTKHDKLNYHIKSLAIRGHRDFGKINVDTIQTSNEGNFRELLRYRARGDLKLKTFLEGPGERNKYVSPTSQNAIIDCCNTVILNKIVAKINKAKCFTVLADETADVSGIEQVSLCAKYVDVDELVVRED
;
A
#
# COMPACT_ATOMS: atom_id res chain seq x y z
N LYS A 1 -24.12 11.38 57.92
CA LYS A 1 -23.80 10.39 58.97
C LYS A 1 -24.09 9.02 58.39
N ILE A 2 -23.09 8.31 57.90
CA ILE A 2 -22.89 6.85 57.95
C ILE A 2 -21.44 6.63 57.49
N LYS A 3 -20.71 5.90 58.32
CA LYS A 3 -19.30 5.53 58.29
C LYS A 3 -19.28 4.01 58.03
N LEU A 4 -18.33 3.55 57.20
CA LEU A 4 -17.46 2.34 57.38
C LEU A 4 -18.18 0.97 57.49
N THR A 5 -17.72 -0.17 56.95
CA THR A 5 -16.35 -0.73 56.81
C THR A 5 -16.43 -2.08 56.04
N ASP A 6 -15.41 -2.39 55.23
CA ASP A 6 -14.95 -3.76 54.84
C ASP A 6 -14.30 -4.49 56.06
N PRO A 7 -13.66 -5.71 56.01
CA PRO A 7 -13.39 -6.70 54.92
C PRO A 7 -13.56 -8.19 55.35
N THR A 8 -13.28 -9.19 54.48
CA THR A 8 -12.27 -10.27 54.70
C THR A 8 -12.21 -11.34 53.59
N ILE A 9 -11.01 -11.92 53.48
CA ILE A 9 -10.43 -12.88 52.52
C ILE A 9 -10.65 -14.32 53.01
N GLU A 10 -10.77 -15.32 52.11
CA GLU A 10 -10.26 -16.67 52.38
C GLU A 10 -9.94 -17.50 51.11
N ASN A 11 -8.81 -18.24 51.19
CA ASN A 11 -8.21 -19.12 50.18
C ASN A 11 -8.75 -20.57 50.30
N SER A 12 -8.83 -21.33 49.21
CA SER A 12 -8.53 -22.78 49.18
C SER A 12 -8.59 -23.43 47.79
N SER A 13 -7.49 -24.02 47.33
CA SER A 13 -7.43 -25.31 46.59
C SER A 13 -7.20 -26.45 47.63
N PRO A 14 -7.17 -27.79 47.36
CA PRO A 14 -6.99 -28.53 46.09
C PRO A 14 -7.79 -29.87 45.98
N SER A 15 -7.66 -30.63 44.87
CA SER A 15 -7.52 -32.12 44.92
C SER A 15 -7.14 -32.73 43.57
N LYS A 16 -6.09 -33.56 43.60
CA LYS A 16 -5.67 -34.56 42.60
C LYS A 16 -6.53 -35.83 42.74
N ASN A 17 -6.53 -36.69 41.72
CA ASN A 17 -6.56 -38.14 41.90
C ASN A 17 -5.86 -38.82 40.71
N ASP A 18 -4.82 -39.59 41.02
CA ASP A 18 -3.97 -40.38 40.16
C ASP A 18 -4.44 -41.87 40.08
N LEU A 19 -3.77 -42.63 39.18
CA LEU A 19 -3.51 -44.09 39.17
C LEU A 19 -4.52 -44.99 38.39
N ASN A 20 -4.14 -45.99 37.58
CA ASN A 20 -2.84 -46.50 37.13
C ASN A 20 -3.01 -47.52 35.97
N ILE A 21 -2.07 -47.49 35.01
CA ILE A 21 -1.31 -48.59 34.37
C ILE A 21 -2.02 -49.87 33.86
N LYS A 22 -1.81 -50.17 32.56
CA LYS A 22 -1.26 -51.46 32.09
C LYS A 22 -0.68 -51.37 30.66
N THR A 23 0.62 -51.60 30.54
CA THR A 23 1.34 -51.98 29.30
C THR A 23 1.17 -53.48 29.05
N PRO A 24 1.25 -53.93 27.79
CA PRO A 24 2.29 -54.92 27.47
C PRO A 24 2.96 -54.71 26.10
N GLU A 25 4.02 -55.49 25.90
CA GLU A 25 5.19 -55.32 25.03
C GLU A 25 5.02 -55.68 23.54
N THR A 26 5.91 -55.06 22.75
CA THR A 26 6.59 -55.50 21.50
C THR A 26 5.79 -56.15 20.35
N SER A 27 5.76 -55.45 19.23
CA SER A 27 6.01 -56.04 17.92
C SER A 27 6.66 -55.00 16.99
N GLU A 28 7.87 -55.33 16.51
CA GLU A 28 8.55 -54.60 15.45
C GLU A 28 7.69 -54.66 14.18
N THR A 29 7.36 -53.50 13.61
CA THR A 29 6.90 -53.44 12.21
C THR A 29 7.26 -52.10 11.61
N CYS A 30 8.23 -52.15 10.69
CA CYS A 30 8.65 -51.04 9.83
C CYS A 30 7.48 -50.46 9.04
N ILE A 31 7.18 -49.18 9.21
CA ILE A 31 6.43 -48.39 8.21
C ILE A 31 6.93 -46.93 8.22
N PRO A 32 6.76 -46.19 7.13
CA PRO A 32 7.80 -45.72 6.24
C PRO A 32 8.22 -44.28 6.55
N SER A 33 9.32 -43.85 5.94
CA SER A 33 9.79 -42.46 5.90
C SER A 33 8.62 -41.47 5.81
N SER A 34 8.30 -40.80 6.91
CA SER A 34 7.39 -39.66 6.90
C SER A 34 8.07 -38.59 6.05
N SER A 35 7.52 -38.39 4.87
CA SER A 35 7.77 -37.26 4.00
C SER A 35 7.87 -36.01 4.86
N PHE A 36 9.04 -35.37 4.81
CA PHE A 36 9.16 -33.96 5.16
C PHE A 36 8.09 -33.24 4.34
N THR A 37 6.99 -32.86 4.97
CA THR A 37 6.02 -31.95 4.40
C THR A 37 6.79 -30.67 4.11
N SER A 38 6.97 -30.38 2.82
CA SER A 38 7.63 -29.18 2.34
C SER A 38 6.98 -27.96 2.99
N VAL A 39 7.66 -27.38 3.97
CA VAL A 39 7.30 -26.09 4.56
C VAL A 39 7.14 -25.11 3.41
N ASN A 40 5.93 -24.53 3.30
CA ASN A 40 5.45 -23.70 2.20
C ASN A 40 6.46 -22.58 1.88
N ILE A 41 7.32 -22.81 0.89
CA ILE A 41 8.39 -21.90 0.50
C ILE A 41 7.73 -20.67 -0.12
N ARG A 42 7.77 -19.55 0.61
CA ARG A 42 7.31 -18.21 0.20
C ARG A 42 5.80 -18.01 0.24
N THR A 43 5.20 -18.16 1.43
CA THR A 43 3.86 -17.63 1.69
C THR A 43 3.76 -16.18 1.18
N ASN A 44 2.80 -15.91 0.30
CA ASN A 44 2.56 -14.63 -0.36
C ASN A 44 3.53 -14.24 -1.50
N ASP A 45 4.03 -15.18 -2.30
CA ASP A 45 4.62 -14.85 -3.61
C ASP A 45 3.61 -14.08 -4.49
N ILE A 46 4.04 -13.02 -5.17
CA ILE A 46 3.18 -12.14 -5.98
C ILE A 46 2.35 -12.89 -7.02
N ILE A 47 2.89 -13.97 -7.59
CA ILE A 47 2.17 -14.74 -8.62
C ILE A 47 0.84 -15.31 -8.10
N CYS A 48 0.73 -15.57 -6.80
CA CYS A 48 -0.49 -16.10 -6.19
C CYS A 48 -1.69 -15.12 -6.27
N PHE A 49 -1.44 -13.86 -6.62
CA PHE A 49 -2.46 -12.80 -6.67
C PHE A 49 -2.70 -12.28 -8.10
N VAL A 50 -1.98 -12.78 -9.09
CA VAL A 50 -2.09 -12.34 -10.49
C VAL A 50 -3.34 -12.93 -11.15
N ASN A 51 -3.95 -12.17 -12.08
CA ASN A 51 -5.06 -12.60 -12.94
C ASN A 51 -6.35 -13.04 -12.21
N ARG A 52 -6.67 -12.42 -11.07
CA ARG A 52 -7.95 -12.61 -10.38
C ARG A 52 -8.41 -11.37 -9.63
N VAL A 53 -9.67 -11.34 -9.24
CA VAL A 53 -10.21 -10.30 -8.36
C VAL A 53 -9.77 -10.59 -6.93
N LEU A 54 -9.13 -9.62 -6.28
CA LEU A 54 -8.61 -9.75 -4.91
C LEU A 54 -9.59 -9.18 -3.90
N SER A 55 -9.71 -9.85 -2.75
CA SER A 55 -10.39 -9.33 -1.57
C SER A 55 -9.57 -8.23 -0.88
N HIS A 56 -10.19 -7.47 0.02
CA HIS A 56 -9.51 -6.41 0.77
C HIS A 56 -8.30 -6.90 1.57
N SER A 57 -8.39 -8.10 2.18
CA SER A 57 -7.28 -8.70 2.93
C SER A 57 -6.14 -9.14 2.02
N GLU A 58 -6.45 -9.62 0.81
CA GLU A 58 -5.45 -9.98 -0.21
C GLU A 58 -4.78 -8.74 -0.80
N ILE A 59 -5.53 -7.67 -1.08
CA ILE A 59 -4.97 -6.37 -1.51
C ILE A 59 -3.97 -5.87 -0.45
N HIS A 60 -4.36 -5.90 0.83
CA HIS A 60 -3.45 -5.54 1.92
C HIS A 60 -2.19 -6.41 1.93
N THR A 61 -2.36 -7.73 1.71
CA THR A 61 -1.24 -8.66 1.63
C THR A 61 -0.29 -8.35 0.47
N VAL A 62 -0.82 -8.05 -0.72
CA VAL A 62 -0.01 -7.70 -1.90
C VAL A 62 0.79 -6.42 -1.69
N ILE A 63 0.21 -5.42 -1.03
CA ILE A 63 0.86 -4.12 -0.84
C ILE A 63 1.92 -4.18 0.24
N ASN A 64 1.62 -4.85 1.37
CA ASN A 64 2.42 -4.74 2.59
C ASN A 64 3.21 -6.01 2.94
N ASN A 65 2.67 -7.19 2.60
CA ASN A 65 3.14 -8.47 3.15
C ASN A 65 3.48 -9.49 2.06
N ILE A 66 3.92 -9.00 0.90
CA ILE A 66 4.37 -9.87 -0.17
C ILE A 66 5.74 -10.42 0.13
N TRP A 67 5.98 -11.66 -0.27
CA TRP A 67 7.31 -12.23 -0.14
C TRP A 67 8.33 -11.40 -0.94
N THR A 68 9.44 -11.06 -0.30
CA THR A 68 10.56 -10.34 -0.91
C THR A 68 11.83 -11.15 -0.69
N PRO A 69 12.66 -11.34 -1.72
CA PRO A 69 13.95 -12.01 -1.56
C PRO A 69 14.84 -11.24 -0.60
N ASP A 70 15.72 -11.95 0.11
CA ASP A 70 16.77 -11.32 0.92
C ASP A 70 17.84 -10.65 0.02
N ILE A 71 18.61 -9.70 0.54
CA ILE A 71 19.70 -9.05 -0.21
C ILE A 71 20.75 -10.05 -0.69
N ALA A 72 20.97 -11.14 0.04
CA ALA A 72 21.88 -12.23 -0.32
C ALA A 72 21.25 -13.28 -1.25
N PHE A 73 20.00 -13.08 -1.69
CA PHE A 73 19.32 -14.03 -2.56
C PHE A 73 20.02 -14.18 -3.92
N ASN A 74 20.22 -15.43 -4.33
CA ASN A 74 20.87 -15.77 -5.59
C ASN A 74 19.84 -15.86 -6.73
N PHE A 75 19.64 -14.75 -7.43
CA PHE A 75 18.75 -14.72 -8.59
C PHE A 75 19.23 -15.63 -9.74
N PRO A 76 18.32 -16.38 -10.40
CA PRO A 76 18.64 -17.21 -11.55
C PRO A 76 19.29 -16.42 -12.69
N ILE A 77 20.25 -17.05 -13.37
CA ILE A 77 21.00 -16.44 -14.47
C ILE A 77 20.45 -16.94 -15.80
N HIS A 78 19.94 -16.01 -16.61
CA HIS A 78 19.48 -16.27 -17.97
C HIS A 78 20.66 -16.17 -18.92
N LYS A 79 20.88 -17.23 -19.71
CA LYS A 79 21.91 -17.27 -20.76
C LYS A 79 21.26 -17.03 -22.11
N ASN A 80 21.72 -16.03 -22.85
CA ASN A 80 21.23 -15.80 -24.21
C ASN A 80 22.03 -16.68 -25.20
N PHE A 81 21.37 -17.64 -25.83
CA PHE A 81 21.99 -18.55 -26.82
C PHE A 81 21.86 -18.02 -28.26
N ASP A 82 21.96 -16.71 -28.45
CA ASP A 82 21.97 -16.13 -29.78
C ASP A 82 23.31 -16.47 -30.47
N LYS A 83 23.22 -17.13 -31.63
CA LYS A 83 24.37 -17.65 -32.40
C LYS A 83 25.38 -16.55 -32.77
N ASN A 84 24.95 -15.28 -32.77
CA ASN A 84 25.75 -14.13 -33.19
C ASN A 84 26.21 -13.23 -32.02
N LYS A 85 25.83 -13.53 -30.76
CA LYS A 85 26.21 -12.73 -29.58
C LYS A 85 26.67 -13.65 -28.45
N LYS A 86 27.97 -13.99 -28.44
CA LYS A 86 28.56 -14.85 -27.41
C LYS A 86 28.39 -14.24 -26.01
N GLY A 87 27.70 -14.99 -25.13
CA GLY A 87 27.96 -14.99 -23.68
C GLY A 87 27.27 -13.93 -22.82
N GLN A 88 26.32 -13.13 -23.33
CA GLN A 88 25.58 -12.22 -22.46
C GLN A 88 24.65 -12.99 -21.52
N THR A 89 24.93 -12.88 -20.22
CA THR A 89 24.07 -13.36 -19.16
C THR A 89 23.35 -12.20 -18.49
N SER A 90 22.11 -12.40 -18.10
CA SER A 90 21.36 -11.42 -17.33
C SER A 90 20.65 -12.08 -16.16
N LYS A 91 20.46 -11.34 -15.07
CA LYS A 91 19.70 -11.77 -13.90
C LYS A 91 19.00 -10.58 -13.29
N PHE A 92 17.93 -10.84 -12.54
CA PHE A 92 17.29 -9.82 -11.72
C PHE A 92 18.28 -9.23 -10.71
N GLN A 93 18.19 -7.93 -10.44
CA GLN A 93 19.05 -7.24 -9.48
C GLN A 93 18.25 -6.82 -8.26
N PHE A 94 18.71 -7.18 -7.06
CA PHE A 94 18.05 -6.81 -5.80
C PHE A 94 17.81 -5.30 -5.68
N ASN A 95 18.78 -4.47 -6.08
CA ASN A 95 18.67 -3.00 -6.02
C ASN A 95 17.49 -2.44 -6.83
N TRP A 96 16.92 -3.20 -7.78
CA TRP A 96 15.70 -2.77 -8.48
C TRP A 96 14.49 -2.75 -7.53
N LEU A 97 14.41 -3.63 -6.53
CA LEU A 97 13.35 -3.60 -5.51
C LEU A 97 13.44 -2.36 -4.63
N LEU A 98 14.66 -1.88 -4.36
CA LEU A 98 14.90 -0.66 -3.59
C LEU A 98 14.52 0.58 -4.41
N ARG A 99 14.91 0.60 -5.70
CA ARG A 99 14.67 1.73 -6.60
C ARG A 99 13.20 1.89 -6.98
N TRP A 100 12.50 0.79 -7.28
CA TRP A 100 11.08 0.79 -7.63
C TRP A 100 10.30 0.08 -6.54
N ARG A 101 9.84 0.83 -5.54
CA ARG A 101 9.08 0.29 -4.38
C ARG A 101 7.84 -0.52 -4.76
N TRP A 102 7.26 -0.29 -5.94
CA TRP A 102 6.13 -1.05 -6.46
C TRP A 102 6.51 -2.41 -7.06
N LEU A 103 7.79 -2.66 -7.34
CA LEU A 103 8.29 -3.88 -7.96
C LEU A 103 8.25 -5.04 -6.96
N ALA A 104 7.83 -6.20 -7.43
CA ALA A 104 7.93 -7.48 -6.73
C ALA A 104 8.53 -8.53 -7.64
N TYR A 105 9.34 -9.41 -7.07
CA TYR A 105 9.89 -10.56 -7.77
C TYR A 105 9.15 -11.82 -7.32
N SER A 106 8.78 -12.67 -8.28
CA SER A 106 8.25 -14.00 -8.04
C SER A 106 9.38 -15.01 -8.20
N GLU A 107 9.70 -15.75 -7.14
CA GLU A 107 10.67 -16.85 -7.23
C GLU A 107 10.07 -18.01 -8.03
N LYS A 108 8.75 -18.23 -7.89
CA LYS A 108 8.04 -19.31 -8.61
C LYS A 108 8.05 -19.13 -10.13
N GLU A 109 7.96 -17.89 -10.59
CA GLU A 109 7.97 -17.57 -12.03
C GLU A 109 9.33 -17.09 -12.55
N ASP A 110 10.30 -16.84 -11.68
CA ASP A 110 11.55 -16.15 -12.01
C ASP A 110 11.30 -14.88 -12.84
N GLY A 111 10.46 -14.01 -12.29
CA GLY A 111 9.92 -12.88 -13.03
C GLY A 111 9.40 -11.77 -12.16
N ALA A 112 9.41 -10.56 -12.70
CA ALA A 112 9.01 -9.35 -12.01
C ALA A 112 7.55 -8.96 -12.32
N PHE A 113 6.90 -8.37 -11.31
CA PHE A 113 5.54 -7.87 -11.32
C PHE A 113 5.46 -6.52 -10.60
N CYS A 114 4.39 -5.79 -10.83
CA CYS A 114 4.06 -4.55 -10.14
C CYS A 114 2.94 -4.81 -9.12
N LYS A 115 3.26 -4.70 -7.82
CA LYS A 115 2.33 -4.95 -6.71
C LYS A 115 1.03 -4.16 -6.86
N LEU A 116 1.17 -2.89 -7.20
CA LEU A 116 0.05 -1.95 -7.28
C LEU A 116 -0.85 -2.27 -8.47
N CYS A 117 -0.25 -2.54 -9.64
CA CYS A 117 -1.01 -2.91 -10.82
C CYS A 117 -1.70 -4.28 -10.62
N VAL A 118 -1.04 -5.24 -10.00
CA VAL A 118 -1.66 -6.54 -9.67
C VAL A 118 -2.82 -6.36 -8.68
N ALA A 119 -2.67 -5.48 -7.68
CA ALA A 119 -3.71 -5.23 -6.69
C ALA A 119 -4.92 -4.46 -7.24
N PHE A 120 -4.70 -3.52 -8.17
CA PHE A 120 -5.70 -2.51 -8.51
C PHE A 120 -6.06 -2.41 -10.01
N SER A 121 -5.27 -2.99 -10.92
CA SER A 121 -5.57 -2.97 -12.35
C SER A 121 -6.42 -4.19 -12.74
N LYS A 122 -7.59 -3.95 -13.33
CA LYS A 122 -8.46 -4.99 -13.93
C LYS A 122 -7.91 -5.48 -15.25
N SER A 123 -8.63 -6.36 -15.97
CA SER A 123 -8.34 -6.83 -17.34
C SER A 123 -7.97 -5.74 -18.38
N GLU A 124 -8.24 -4.47 -18.08
CA GLU A 124 -7.85 -3.29 -18.85
C GLU A 124 -7.43 -2.15 -17.91
N GLY A 125 -6.48 -1.31 -18.32
CA GLY A 125 -5.99 -0.17 -17.54
C GLY A 125 -5.96 1.14 -18.35
N GLY A 126 -5.95 2.29 -17.68
CA GLY A 126 -5.62 3.57 -18.33
C GLY A 126 -6.79 4.26 -19.06
N ILE A 127 -6.48 5.18 -19.96
CA ILE A 127 -7.45 5.85 -20.85
C ILE A 127 -7.63 4.96 -22.08
N ASN A 128 -8.87 4.73 -22.53
CA ASN A 128 -9.23 3.86 -23.66
C ASN A 128 -8.94 2.35 -23.48
N GLY A 129 -8.85 1.85 -22.25
CA GLY A 129 -8.70 0.40 -22.01
C GLY A 129 -7.39 -0.17 -22.55
N GLN A 130 -6.26 0.49 -22.25
CA GLN A 130 -4.93 -0.02 -22.57
C GLN A 130 -4.79 -1.46 -22.06
N LYS A 131 -4.44 -2.38 -22.95
CA LYS A 131 -4.21 -3.78 -22.60
C LYS A 131 -3.04 -3.87 -21.62
N LEU A 132 -3.27 -4.56 -20.51
CA LEU A 132 -2.20 -4.92 -19.59
C LEU A 132 -1.31 -6.00 -20.23
N GLY A 133 -0.02 -5.98 -19.89
CA GLY A 133 0.96 -6.90 -20.44
C GLY A 133 1.99 -7.32 -19.41
N ALA A 134 3.26 -7.11 -19.72
CA ALA A 134 4.36 -7.38 -18.80
C ALA A 134 4.24 -6.56 -17.50
N LEU A 135 4.70 -7.14 -16.38
CA LEU A 135 4.61 -6.65 -15.00
C LEU A 135 3.23 -6.75 -14.35
N VAL A 136 2.17 -7.10 -15.08
CA VAL A 136 0.81 -7.13 -14.50
C VAL A 136 0.13 -8.47 -14.74
N ILE A 137 -0.06 -8.84 -16.01
CA ILE A 137 -0.64 -10.15 -16.37
C ILE A 137 0.49 -11.15 -16.58
N ASN A 138 1.48 -10.73 -17.38
CA ASN A 138 2.64 -11.56 -17.69
C ASN A 138 3.80 -11.13 -16.81
N LYS A 139 4.60 -12.10 -16.39
CA LYS A 139 5.90 -11.81 -15.77
C LYS A 139 6.76 -10.97 -16.72
N PHE A 140 7.59 -10.12 -16.15
CA PHE A 140 8.67 -9.49 -16.88
C PHE A 140 10.00 -10.15 -16.48
N ASP A 141 10.72 -10.69 -17.46
CA ASP A 141 12.00 -11.39 -17.28
C ASP A 141 13.08 -10.92 -18.28
N ASN A 142 12.77 -9.95 -19.14
CA ASN A 142 13.75 -9.37 -20.06
C ASN A 142 14.64 -8.35 -19.36
N TRP A 143 15.56 -8.87 -18.54
CA TRP A 143 16.47 -8.09 -17.69
C TRP A 143 17.34 -7.08 -18.45
N LYS A 144 17.58 -7.29 -19.74
CA LYS A 144 18.32 -6.35 -20.59
C LYS A 144 17.61 -5.00 -20.72
N HIS A 145 16.28 -5.00 -20.72
CA HIS A 145 15.46 -3.80 -20.83
C HIS A 145 14.83 -3.39 -19.49
N ALA A 146 15.25 -3.98 -18.36
CA ALA A 146 14.61 -3.76 -17.06
C ALA A 146 14.49 -2.29 -16.68
N ILE A 147 15.59 -1.54 -16.67
CA ILE A 147 15.59 -0.12 -16.27
C ILE A 147 14.65 0.69 -17.17
N GLU A 148 14.73 0.50 -18.48
CA GLU A 148 13.88 1.18 -19.46
C GLU A 148 12.41 0.82 -19.27
N THR A 149 12.08 -0.46 -19.14
CA THR A 149 10.71 -0.96 -18.97
C THR A 149 10.13 -0.50 -17.63
N PHE A 150 10.87 -0.54 -16.54
CA PHE A 150 10.40 -0.09 -15.22
C PHE A 150 10.14 1.41 -15.21
N THR A 151 11.08 2.19 -15.76
CA THR A 151 10.93 3.66 -15.89
C THR A 151 9.74 4.02 -16.79
N LYS A 152 9.51 3.27 -17.88
CA LYS A 152 8.32 3.46 -18.73
C LYS A 152 7.04 3.05 -18.01
N HIS A 153 7.04 1.94 -17.28
CA HIS A 153 5.87 1.44 -16.55
C HIS A 153 5.40 2.42 -15.48
N ASP A 154 6.33 3.01 -14.75
CA ASP A 154 6.07 4.01 -13.69
C ASP A 154 5.26 5.22 -14.20
N LYS A 155 5.42 5.55 -15.48
CA LYS A 155 4.73 6.67 -16.16
C LYS A 155 3.41 6.26 -16.81
N LEU A 156 3.04 4.98 -16.81
CA LEU A 156 1.79 4.54 -17.44
C LEU A 156 0.60 5.00 -16.60
N ASN A 157 -0.44 5.48 -17.30
CA ASN A 157 -1.64 6.02 -16.63
C ASN A 157 -2.31 5.02 -15.70
N TYR A 158 -2.33 3.73 -16.01
CA TYR A 158 -2.92 2.71 -15.12
C TYR A 158 -2.07 2.46 -13.88
N HIS A 159 -0.74 2.60 -13.99
CA HIS A 159 0.17 2.51 -12.86
C HIS A 159 -0.04 3.72 -11.93
N ILE A 160 0.00 4.93 -12.48
CA ILE A 160 -0.24 6.18 -11.73
C ILE A 160 -1.61 6.15 -11.06
N LYS A 161 -2.66 5.68 -11.74
CA LYS A 161 -3.99 5.53 -11.13
C LYS A 161 -4.04 4.50 -10.00
N SER A 162 -3.17 3.49 -10.01
CA SER A 162 -3.03 2.55 -8.90
C SER A 162 -2.36 3.17 -7.67
N LEU A 163 -1.64 4.29 -7.86
CA LEU A 163 -1.02 5.12 -6.82
C LEU A 163 -1.87 6.34 -6.42
N ALA A 164 -2.79 6.76 -7.28
CA ALA A 164 -3.44 8.06 -7.16
C ALA A 164 -4.45 8.11 -6.02
N ILE A 165 -4.42 9.21 -5.26
CA ILE A 165 -5.47 9.62 -4.32
C ILE A 165 -6.81 9.87 -5.05
N ARG A 166 -6.73 10.12 -6.36
CA ARG A 166 -7.87 10.41 -7.23
C ARG A 166 -8.06 9.27 -8.23
N GLY A 167 -9.30 8.80 -8.37
CA GLY A 167 -9.62 7.68 -9.22
C GLY A 167 -9.64 8.10 -10.69
N HIS A 168 -9.97 7.17 -11.58
CA HIS A 168 -10.20 7.54 -12.98
C HIS A 168 -11.48 8.39 -13.17
N ARG A 169 -12.41 8.32 -12.21
CA ARG A 169 -13.73 8.96 -12.26
C ARG A 169 -14.10 9.48 -10.87
N ASP A 170 -13.78 10.75 -10.60
CA ASP A 170 -14.17 11.40 -9.33
C ASP A 170 -15.60 11.99 -9.37
N PHE A 171 -16.34 11.78 -10.45
CA PHE A 171 -17.69 12.33 -10.66
C PHE A 171 -18.77 11.24 -10.62
N GLY A 172 -20.02 11.64 -10.38
CA GLY A 172 -21.18 10.76 -10.36
C GLY A 172 -21.66 10.37 -8.96
N LYS A 173 -22.75 9.59 -8.91
CA LYS A 173 -23.44 9.20 -7.66
C LYS A 173 -22.51 8.41 -6.74
N ILE A 174 -22.55 8.71 -5.44
CA ILE A 174 -21.86 7.93 -4.42
C ILE A 174 -22.92 7.10 -3.70
N ASN A 175 -22.86 5.78 -3.86
CA ASN A 175 -23.63 4.85 -3.05
C ASN A 175 -22.68 4.25 -2.00
N VAL A 176 -23.10 4.31 -0.74
CA VAL A 176 -22.22 4.05 0.42
C VAL A 176 -22.05 2.54 0.68
N ASP A 177 -23.08 1.76 0.37
CA ASP A 177 -23.15 0.34 0.71
C ASP A 177 -22.87 -0.60 -0.47
N THR A 178 -22.78 -0.10 -1.72
CA THR A 178 -22.47 -0.97 -2.86
C THR A 178 -21.01 -1.39 -2.88
N ILE A 179 -20.81 -2.67 -3.18
CA ILE A 179 -19.50 -3.21 -3.55
C ILE A 179 -19.10 -2.55 -4.88
N GLN A 180 -18.08 -1.71 -4.84
CA GLN A 180 -17.59 -1.03 -6.03
C GLN A 180 -16.92 -2.02 -6.96
N THR A 181 -17.37 -2.08 -8.21
CA THR A 181 -16.70 -2.91 -9.20
C THR A 181 -15.41 -2.26 -9.65
N SER A 182 -15.25 -0.93 -9.62
CA SER A 182 -14.06 -0.18 -10.07
C SER A 182 -13.53 0.78 -9.01
N ASN A 183 -12.21 1.02 -9.01
CA ASN A 183 -11.58 2.04 -8.16
C ASN A 183 -12.04 3.45 -8.56
N GLU A 184 -12.78 4.12 -7.69
CA GLU A 184 -13.27 5.49 -7.87
C GLU A 184 -12.40 6.54 -7.15
N GLY A 185 -11.27 6.14 -6.55
CA GLY A 185 -10.30 7.05 -5.93
C GLY A 185 -10.47 7.22 -4.43
N ASN A 186 -9.36 7.51 -3.75
CA ASN A 186 -9.31 7.63 -2.29
C ASN A 186 -10.27 8.70 -1.75
N PHE A 187 -10.49 9.83 -2.43
CA PHE A 187 -11.45 10.84 -1.97
C PHE A 187 -12.87 10.26 -1.82
N ARG A 188 -13.36 9.53 -2.84
CA ARG A 188 -14.70 8.93 -2.83
C ARG A 188 -14.76 7.77 -1.84
N GLU A 189 -13.71 6.97 -1.72
CA GLU A 189 -13.65 5.91 -0.71
C GLU A 189 -13.64 6.46 0.73
N LEU A 190 -12.90 7.54 1.00
CA LEU A 190 -12.89 8.21 2.29
C LEU A 190 -14.27 8.81 2.61
N LEU A 191 -14.94 9.43 1.62
CA LEU A 191 -16.31 9.92 1.79
C LEU A 191 -17.29 8.79 2.12
N ARG A 192 -17.22 7.65 1.42
CA ARG A 192 -18.05 6.47 1.74
C ARG A 192 -17.77 5.96 3.14
N TYR A 193 -16.50 5.78 3.48
CA TYR A 193 -16.08 5.32 4.80
C TYR A 193 -16.64 6.23 5.89
N ARG A 194 -16.51 7.55 5.73
CA ARG A 194 -17.06 8.52 6.68
C ARG A 194 -18.59 8.46 6.75
N ALA A 195 -19.26 8.31 5.62
CA ALA A 195 -20.72 8.25 5.51
C ALA A 195 -21.32 6.99 6.16
N ARG A 196 -20.60 5.86 6.19
CA ARG A 196 -21.06 4.65 6.92
C ARG A 196 -21.31 4.91 8.40
N GLY A 197 -20.54 5.82 9.01
CA GLY A 197 -20.71 6.25 10.40
C GLY A 197 -21.47 7.57 10.56
N ASP A 198 -22.04 8.15 9.50
CA ASP A 198 -22.71 9.45 9.52
C ASP A 198 -23.96 9.44 8.63
N LEU A 199 -25.11 9.21 9.27
CA LEU A 199 -26.39 9.10 8.57
C LEU A 199 -26.73 10.37 7.79
N LYS A 200 -26.39 11.55 8.30
CA LYS A 200 -26.66 12.82 7.60
C LYS A 200 -25.83 12.91 6.34
N LEU A 201 -24.54 12.58 6.43
CA LEU A 201 -23.66 12.56 5.26
C LEU A 201 -24.11 11.49 4.26
N LYS A 202 -24.50 10.30 4.71
CA LYS A 202 -25.03 9.24 3.85
C LYS A 202 -26.27 9.70 3.09
N THR A 203 -27.29 10.19 3.79
CA THR A 203 -28.51 10.72 3.17
C THR A 203 -28.20 11.89 2.24
N PHE A 204 -27.25 12.75 2.59
CA PHE A 204 -26.81 13.84 1.72
C PHE A 204 -26.16 13.31 0.43
N LEU A 205 -25.27 12.33 0.49
CA LEU A 205 -24.59 11.78 -0.67
C LEU A 205 -25.53 10.97 -1.58
N GLU A 206 -26.43 10.18 -0.99
CA GLU A 206 -27.37 9.30 -1.71
C GLU A 206 -28.67 10.01 -2.13
N GLY A 207 -28.98 11.15 -1.52
CA GLY A 207 -30.21 11.90 -1.77
C GLY A 207 -30.31 12.47 -3.19
N PRO A 208 -31.52 12.82 -3.65
CA PRO A 208 -31.77 13.29 -5.01
C PRO A 208 -30.96 14.56 -5.35
N GLY A 209 -30.58 14.68 -6.63
CA GLY A 209 -29.84 15.81 -7.17
C GLY A 209 -28.36 15.52 -7.44
N GLU A 210 -27.92 15.73 -8.69
CA GLU A 210 -26.55 15.43 -9.13
C GLU A 210 -25.57 16.60 -8.94
N ARG A 211 -26.07 17.84 -8.76
CA ARG A 211 -25.28 19.06 -8.97
C ARG A 211 -24.69 19.71 -7.72
N ASN A 212 -25.20 19.39 -6.51
CA ASN A 212 -24.86 20.14 -5.28
C ASN A 212 -24.15 19.31 -4.21
N LYS A 213 -23.47 18.22 -4.58
CA LYS A 213 -22.75 17.39 -3.59
C LYS A 213 -21.34 17.89 -3.27
N TYR A 214 -20.85 18.91 -3.99
CA TYR A 214 -19.48 19.46 -3.89
C TYR A 214 -18.35 18.44 -4.09
N VAL A 215 -18.67 17.28 -4.68
CA VAL A 215 -17.70 16.21 -4.98
C VAL A 215 -17.01 16.39 -6.33
N SER A 216 -17.39 17.39 -7.13
CA SER A 216 -16.80 17.62 -8.44
C SER A 216 -15.34 18.09 -8.33
N PRO A 217 -14.47 17.83 -9.32
CA PRO A 217 -13.10 18.34 -9.31
C PRO A 217 -13.02 19.86 -9.12
N THR A 218 -13.92 20.61 -9.76
CA THR A 218 -14.02 22.07 -9.60
C THR A 218 -14.34 22.47 -8.17
N SER A 219 -15.32 21.81 -7.55
CA SER A 219 -15.69 22.07 -6.16
C SER A 219 -14.56 21.71 -5.19
N GLN A 220 -13.91 20.55 -5.39
CA GLN A 220 -12.79 20.11 -4.56
C GLN A 220 -11.62 21.08 -4.65
N ASN A 221 -11.23 21.50 -5.86
CA ASN A 221 -10.13 22.46 -6.03
C ASN A 221 -10.49 23.82 -5.42
N ALA A 222 -11.73 24.31 -5.59
CA ALA A 222 -12.17 25.55 -4.94
C ALA A 222 -12.10 25.48 -3.40
N ILE A 223 -12.47 24.34 -2.80
CA ILE A 223 -12.34 24.13 -1.35
C ILE A 223 -10.86 24.14 -0.95
N ILE A 224 -10.00 23.43 -1.69
CA ILE A 224 -8.55 23.40 -1.46
C ILE A 224 -7.97 24.81 -1.51
N ASP A 225 -8.34 25.61 -2.51
CA ASP A 225 -7.86 26.98 -2.70
C ASP A 225 -8.33 27.92 -1.57
N CYS A 226 -9.58 27.77 -1.12
CA CYS A 226 -10.10 28.50 0.03
C CYS A 226 -9.34 28.14 1.32
N CYS A 227 -9.12 26.84 1.58
CA CYS A 227 -8.33 26.38 2.72
C CYS A 227 -6.89 26.91 2.65
N ASN A 228 -6.26 26.81 1.48
CA ASN A 228 -4.92 27.34 1.24
C ASN A 228 -4.85 28.82 1.56
N THR A 229 -5.81 29.62 1.07
CA THR A 229 -5.87 31.07 1.33
C THR A 229 -5.98 31.36 2.82
N VAL A 230 -6.87 30.67 3.55
CA VAL A 230 -7.05 30.89 4.99
C VAL A 230 -5.82 30.50 5.79
N ILE A 231 -5.22 29.35 5.48
CA ILE A 231 -4.03 28.84 6.17
C ILE A 231 -2.84 29.77 5.90
N LEU A 232 -2.59 30.11 4.64
CA LEU A 232 -1.49 30.98 4.23
C LEU A 232 -1.60 32.36 4.87
N ASN A 233 -2.78 32.97 4.86
CA ASN A 233 -2.99 34.27 5.51
C ASN A 233 -2.69 34.23 7.02
N LYS A 234 -3.05 33.12 7.70
CA LYS A 234 -2.74 32.95 9.13
C LYS A 234 -1.24 32.82 9.36
N ILE A 235 -0.55 31.98 8.59
CA ILE A 235 0.90 31.79 8.69
C ILE A 235 1.63 33.11 8.43
N VAL A 236 1.28 33.80 7.34
CA VAL A 236 1.87 35.10 6.98
C VAL A 236 1.64 36.15 8.06
N ALA A 237 0.44 36.22 8.63
CA ALA A 237 0.15 37.14 9.73
C ALA A 237 1.04 36.87 10.96
N LYS A 238 1.25 35.59 11.31
CA LYS A 238 2.14 35.20 12.42
C LYS A 238 3.60 35.54 12.14
N ILE A 239 4.10 35.23 10.95
CA ILE A 239 5.48 35.55 10.53
C ILE A 239 5.71 37.07 10.58
N ASN A 240 4.78 37.86 10.02
CA ASN A 240 4.89 39.31 10.03
C ASN A 240 4.90 39.87 11.47
N LYS A 241 4.13 39.25 12.38
CA LYS A 241 4.11 39.64 13.79
C LYS A 241 5.42 39.29 14.53
N ALA A 242 6.09 38.21 14.13
CA ALA A 242 7.36 37.78 14.71
C ALA A 242 8.53 38.75 14.43
N LYS A 243 8.38 39.65 13.44
CA LYS A 243 9.38 40.64 12.96
C LYS A 243 10.63 40.04 12.32
N CYS A 244 11.06 38.86 12.74
CA CYS A 244 12.14 38.11 12.13
C CYS A 244 11.72 36.65 11.90
N PHE A 245 12.20 36.10 10.80
CA PHE A 245 12.03 34.70 10.44
C PHE A 245 13.25 34.25 9.63
N THR A 246 13.45 32.94 9.57
CA THR A 246 14.45 32.30 8.69
C THR A 246 13.72 31.41 7.71
N VAL A 247 14.20 31.34 6.47
CA VAL A 247 13.70 30.37 5.49
C VAL A 247 14.68 29.21 5.45
N LEU A 248 14.17 28.01 5.69
CA LEU A 248 14.86 26.75 5.47
C LEU A 248 14.48 26.26 4.06
N ALA A 249 15.47 25.88 3.27
CA ALA A 249 15.27 25.28 1.97
C ALA A 249 16.01 23.94 1.95
N ASP A 250 15.30 22.85 1.66
CA ASP A 250 15.88 21.53 1.51
C ASP A 250 15.53 20.96 0.14
N GLU A 251 16.53 20.45 -0.55
CA GLU A 251 16.42 19.93 -1.90
C GLU A 251 16.73 18.44 -1.92
N THR A 252 15.81 17.65 -2.47
CA THR A 252 15.99 16.23 -2.67
C THR A 252 15.71 15.88 -4.13
N ALA A 253 16.56 15.08 -4.75
CA ALA A 253 16.30 14.50 -6.06
C ALA A 253 15.60 13.15 -5.91
N ASP A 254 14.54 12.92 -6.68
CA ASP A 254 13.92 11.60 -6.75
C ASP A 254 14.76 10.61 -7.60
N VAL A 255 14.36 9.34 -7.61
CA VAL A 255 15.05 8.27 -8.39
C VAL A 255 14.98 8.46 -9.91
N SER A 256 14.18 9.43 -10.37
CA SER A 256 14.02 9.86 -11.76
C SER A 256 14.85 11.12 -12.08
N GLY A 257 15.57 11.67 -11.10
CA GLY A 257 16.40 12.87 -11.22
C GLY A 257 15.60 14.17 -11.22
N ILE A 258 14.34 14.15 -10.78
CA ILE A 258 13.55 15.37 -10.61
C ILE A 258 13.87 15.94 -9.23
N GLU A 259 14.38 17.17 -9.23
CA GLU A 259 14.63 17.94 -8.01
C GLU A 259 13.29 18.39 -7.40
N GLN A 260 13.14 18.17 -6.09
CA GLN A 260 12.04 18.63 -5.27
C GLN A 260 12.63 19.52 -4.18
N VAL A 261 12.13 20.75 -4.09
CA VAL A 261 12.53 21.71 -3.07
C VAL A 261 11.39 21.89 -2.07
N SER A 262 11.70 21.72 -0.79
CA SER A 262 10.83 22.12 0.31
C SER A 262 11.32 23.44 0.90
N LEU A 263 10.36 24.34 1.18
CA LEU A 263 10.61 25.61 1.84
C LEU A 263 9.85 25.60 3.17
N CYS A 264 10.50 26.03 4.24
CA CYS A 264 9.89 26.17 5.55
C CYS A 264 10.27 27.51 6.18
N ALA A 265 9.29 28.22 6.72
CA ALA A 265 9.51 29.44 7.48
C ALA A 265 9.62 29.10 8.98
N LYS A 266 10.77 29.43 9.57
CA LYS A 266 11.04 29.30 11.00
C LYS A 266 10.97 30.65 11.70
N TYR A 267 10.10 30.78 12.69
CA TYR A 267 9.84 32.04 13.40
C TYR A 267 9.38 31.80 14.84
N VAL A 268 9.42 32.84 15.67
CA VAL A 268 8.86 32.78 17.04
C VAL A 268 7.41 33.23 16.98
N ASP A 269 6.48 32.35 17.34
CA ASP A 269 5.08 32.73 17.56
C ASP A 269 5.03 33.55 18.85
N VAL A 270 4.84 34.87 18.69
CA VAL A 270 4.93 35.81 19.82
C VAL A 270 3.76 35.71 20.80
N ASP A 271 2.65 35.08 20.40
CA ASP A 271 1.51 34.88 21.30
C ASP A 271 1.73 33.67 22.20
N GLU A 272 2.25 32.59 21.62
CA GLU A 272 2.51 31.33 22.32
C GLU A 272 3.92 31.24 22.92
N LEU A 273 4.82 32.17 22.55
CA LEU A 273 6.24 32.19 22.91
C LEU A 273 6.98 30.90 22.56
N VAL A 274 6.61 30.27 21.45
CA VAL A 274 7.26 29.04 20.93
C VAL A 274 7.82 29.26 19.53
N VAL A 275 8.88 28.52 19.20
CA VAL A 275 9.39 28.46 17.84
C VAL A 275 8.47 27.60 16.99
N ARG A 276 8.09 28.10 15.81
CA ARG A 276 7.28 27.42 14.80
C ARG A 276 8.09 27.23 13.52
N GLU A 277 7.73 26.18 12.80
CA GLU A 277 8.21 25.80 11.48
C GLU A 277 6.96 25.46 10.66
N ASP A 278 6.65 26.29 9.66
CA ASP A 278 5.49 26.14 8.76
C ASP A 278 5.92 26.09 7.28
#